data_AF-A0A7C6WVR4-F1
#
_entry.id   AF-A0A7C6WVR4-F1
#
_cell.length_a   1.000
_cell.length_b   1.000
_cell.length_c   1.000
_cell.angle_alpha   90.00
_cell.angle_beta   90.00
_cell.angle_gamma   90.00
#
_symmetry.space_group_name_H-M   'P 1'
#
loop_
_entity.id
_entity.type
_entity.pdbx_description
1 polymer ?
#
loop_
_entity_poly.entity_id
_entity_poly.type
_entity_poly.pdbx_seq_one_letter_code
_entity_poly.pdbx_strand_id
1 'polypeptide(L)'
;MNMKLNNNARKALILSLVLGALGLAAWLTGLATYVASDARMIDFTQLWLCVLAAVVFSFLFGWARYNLASGAALAVGTAHDLLLTWALTGLIAIALPQSATLPLVLMTGVACTYVQTLPRLRVARQIYRTTSLRDASVDEMAQQAAVSAPLAQWVALVIAVLFMVAAVVSGNIRMLASPVPIVIALLVSLYSARAITPFVWSYVTATRRPARRRA
;
A
#
# COMPACT_ATOMS: atom_id res chain seq x y z
N MET A 1 -7.53 27.81 3.89
CA MET A 1 -6.42 27.08 4.54
C MET A 1 -5.68 26.34 3.43
N ASN A 2 -4.58 26.92 2.91
CA ASN A 2 -3.83 26.34 1.80
C ASN A 2 -2.97 25.18 2.31
N MET A 3 -3.53 23.97 2.34
CA MET A 3 -2.74 22.76 2.54
C MET A 3 -1.88 22.53 1.31
N LYS A 4 -0.57 22.82 1.42
CA LYS A 4 0.40 22.36 0.44
C LYS A 4 0.43 20.83 0.50
N LEU A 5 -0.11 20.17 -0.53
CA LEU A 5 0.13 18.75 -0.77
C LEU A 5 1.63 18.49 -0.59
N ASN A 6 1.99 17.57 0.32
CA ASN A 6 3.35 17.08 0.37
C ASN A 6 3.68 16.51 -1.02
N ASN A 7 4.66 17.10 -1.71
CA ASN A 7 4.97 16.79 -3.11
C ASN A 7 5.18 15.29 -3.32
N ASN A 8 5.67 14.57 -2.31
CA ASN A 8 5.90 13.14 -2.37
C ASN A 8 4.60 12.33 -2.34
N ALA A 9 3.65 12.69 -1.46
CA ALA A 9 2.33 12.04 -1.41
C ALA A 9 1.52 12.30 -2.69
N ARG A 10 1.61 13.52 -3.24
CA ARG A 10 0.97 13.87 -4.52
C ARG A 10 1.51 13.04 -5.68
N LYS A 11 2.84 12.96 -5.78
CA LYS A 11 3.52 12.17 -6.82
C LYS A 11 3.17 10.69 -6.70
N ALA A 12 3.14 10.15 -5.49
CA ALA A 12 2.74 8.76 -5.21
C ALA A 12 1.31 8.46 -5.68
N LEU A 13 0.36 9.32 -5.30
CA LEU A 13 -1.03 9.16 -5.67
C LEU A 13 -1.23 9.28 -7.19
N ILE A 14 -0.62 10.27 -7.83
CA ILE A 14 -0.66 10.42 -9.30
C ILE A 14 -0.07 9.17 -9.97
N LEU A 15 1.07 8.68 -9.49
CA LEU A 15 1.70 7.47 -10.02
C LEU A 15 0.75 6.27 -9.91
N SER A 16 0.12 6.04 -8.76
CA SER A 16 -0.85 4.94 -8.62
C SER A 16 -2.09 5.10 -9.51
N LEU A 17 -2.56 6.33 -9.72
CA LEU A 17 -3.69 6.63 -10.59
C LEU A 17 -3.36 6.35 -12.06
N VAL A 18 -2.18 6.81 -12.50
CA VAL A 18 -1.66 6.55 -13.84
C VAL A 18 -1.42 5.05 -14.05
N LEU A 19 -0.85 4.35 -13.07
CA LEU A 19 -0.62 2.90 -13.16
C LEU A 19 -1.92 2.11 -13.13
N GLY A 20 -2.91 2.52 -12.33
CA GLY A 20 -4.26 1.95 -12.38
C GLY A 20 -4.92 2.13 -13.74
N ALA A 21 -4.81 3.33 -14.33
CA ALA A 21 -5.34 3.61 -15.66
C ALA A 21 -4.59 2.85 -16.77
N LEU A 22 -3.26 2.72 -16.68
CA LEU A 22 -2.46 1.91 -17.58
C LEU A 22 -2.79 0.42 -17.45
N GLY A 23 -3.04 -0.07 -16.24
CA GLY A 23 -3.47 -1.44 -16.01
C GLY A 23 -4.85 -1.74 -16.60
N LEU A 24 -5.78 -0.79 -16.44
CA LEU A 24 -7.10 -0.86 -17.06
C LEU A 24 -7.00 -0.82 -18.60
N ALA A 25 -6.14 0.03 -19.15
CA ALA A 25 -5.91 0.14 -20.60
C ALA A 25 -5.23 -1.12 -21.17
N ALA A 26 -4.25 -1.70 -20.46
CA ALA A 26 -3.61 -2.95 -20.84
C ALA A 26 -4.56 -4.16 -20.79
N TRP A 27 -5.53 -4.14 -19.87
CA TRP A 27 -6.62 -5.12 -19.82
C TRP A 27 -7.59 -4.95 -21.00
N LEU A 28 -8.06 -3.73 -21.27
CA LEU A 28 -8.97 -3.42 -22.38
C LEU A 28 -8.39 -3.73 -23.76
N THR A 29 -7.07 -3.61 -23.92
CA THR A 29 -6.36 -3.87 -25.18
C THR A 29 -5.90 -5.31 -25.34
N GLY A 30 -6.11 -6.17 -24.32
CA GLY A 30 -5.62 -7.54 -24.33
C GLY A 30 -4.10 -7.68 -24.16
N LEU A 31 -3.33 -6.60 -24.00
CA LEU A 31 -1.88 -6.66 -23.77
C LEU A 31 -1.52 -7.37 -22.45
N ALA A 32 -2.43 -7.38 -21.47
CA ALA A 32 -2.26 -8.10 -20.21
C ALA A 32 -2.10 -9.63 -20.39
N THR A 33 -2.52 -10.20 -21.53
CA THR A 33 -2.36 -11.63 -21.81
C THR A 33 -0.94 -12.04 -22.23
N TYR A 34 -0.03 -11.08 -22.47
CA TYR A 34 1.31 -11.36 -23.01
C TYR A 34 2.42 -11.51 -21.96
N VAL A 35 2.16 -11.26 -20.68
CA VAL A 35 3.22 -11.20 -19.64
C VAL A 35 3.47 -12.54 -18.93
N ALA A 36 2.60 -13.54 -19.09
CA ALA A 36 2.80 -14.87 -18.52
C ALA A 36 2.72 -15.94 -19.62
N SER A 37 3.72 -16.82 -19.69
CA SER A 37 3.70 -18.03 -20.52
C SER A 37 2.46 -18.92 -20.24
N ASP A 38 1.81 -18.73 -19.09
CA ASP A 38 0.59 -19.41 -18.63
C ASP A 38 -0.59 -18.46 -18.39
N ALA A 39 -0.63 -17.28 -19.03
CA ALA A 39 -1.70 -16.28 -18.86
C ALA A 39 -3.13 -16.83 -19.05
N ARG A 40 -3.28 -17.98 -19.73
CA ARG A 40 -4.55 -18.70 -19.89
C ARG A 40 -5.12 -19.25 -18.58
N MET A 41 -4.35 -19.36 -17.50
CA MET A 41 -4.82 -19.84 -16.20
C MET A 41 -5.27 -18.73 -15.24
N ILE A 42 -5.08 -17.46 -15.57
CA ILE A 42 -5.41 -16.34 -14.66
C ILE A 42 -6.68 -15.63 -15.16
N ASP A 43 -7.76 -15.73 -14.37
CA ASP A 43 -8.96 -14.90 -14.57
C ASP A 43 -8.71 -13.49 -14.01
N PHE A 44 -8.42 -12.55 -14.90
CA PHE A 44 -8.20 -11.15 -14.53
C PHE A 44 -9.44 -10.45 -13.98
N THR A 45 -10.65 -10.86 -14.41
CA THR A 45 -11.89 -10.29 -13.87
C THR A 45 -12.03 -10.67 -12.40
N GLN A 46 -11.79 -11.94 -12.06
CA GLN A 46 -11.79 -12.40 -10.68
C GLN A 46 -10.71 -11.71 -9.85
N LEU A 47 -9.50 -11.53 -10.40
CA LEU A 47 -8.42 -10.81 -9.72
C LEU A 47 -8.81 -9.36 -9.36
N TRP A 48 -9.39 -8.61 -10.31
CA TRP A 48 -9.79 -7.22 -10.06
C TRP A 48 -10.93 -7.12 -9.05
N LEU A 49 -11.86 -8.08 -9.06
CA LEU A 49 -12.89 -8.16 -8.02
C LEU A 49 -12.28 -8.46 -6.65
N CYS A 50 -11.25 -9.32 -6.56
CA CYS A 50 -10.52 -9.57 -5.33
C CYS A 50 -9.76 -8.33 -4.84
N VAL A 51 -9.12 -7.57 -5.75
CA VAL A 51 -8.46 -6.30 -5.42
C VAL A 51 -9.48 -5.29 -4.88
N LEU A 52 -10.62 -5.14 -5.56
CA LEU A 52 -11.70 -4.26 -5.11
C LEU A 52 -12.22 -4.68 -3.73
N ALA A 53 -12.50 -5.98 -3.55
CA ALA A 53 -12.94 -6.52 -2.27
C ALA A 53 -11.91 -6.26 -1.17
N ALA A 54 -10.61 -6.44 -1.43
CA ALA A 54 -9.55 -6.15 -0.48
C ALA A 54 -9.56 -4.68 -0.05
N VAL A 55 -9.71 -3.74 -0.99
CA VAL A 55 -9.80 -2.30 -0.67
C VAL A 55 -11.05 -1.99 0.17
N VAL A 56 -12.20 -2.57 -0.18
CA VAL A 56 -13.46 -2.39 0.57
C VAL A 56 -13.33 -2.97 1.98
N PHE A 57 -12.81 -4.18 2.14
CA PHE A 57 -12.60 -4.79 3.47
C PHE A 57 -11.56 -4.02 4.29
N SER A 58 -10.49 -3.51 3.68
CA SER A 58 -9.54 -2.60 4.33
C SER A 58 -10.23 -1.35 4.86
N PHE A 59 -11.09 -0.73 4.05
CA PHE A 59 -11.87 0.43 4.47
C PHE A 59 -12.78 0.10 5.66
N LEU A 60 -13.60 -0.95 5.53
CA LEU A 60 -14.56 -1.35 6.55
C LEU A 60 -13.86 -1.73 7.86
N PHE A 61 -12.77 -2.50 7.79
CA PHE A 61 -11.98 -2.86 8.95
C PHE A 61 -11.38 -1.63 9.64
N GLY A 62 -10.74 -0.73 8.89
CA GLY A 62 -10.14 0.47 9.45
C GLY A 62 -11.18 1.42 10.06
N TRP A 63 -12.35 1.52 9.43
CA TRP A 63 -13.45 2.33 9.94
C TRP A 63 -14.07 1.73 11.22
N ALA A 64 -14.45 0.45 11.18
CA ALA A 64 -15.08 -0.23 12.31
C ALA A 64 -14.14 -0.34 13.52
N ARG A 65 -12.86 -0.64 13.30
CA ARG A 65 -11.90 -0.83 14.40
C ARG A 65 -11.38 0.47 15.00
N TYR A 66 -11.28 1.52 14.18
CA TYR A 66 -10.61 2.76 14.57
C TYR A 66 -11.48 4.01 14.36
N ASN A 67 -11.55 4.56 13.15
CA ASN A 67 -12.39 5.71 12.77
C ASN A 67 -12.39 5.85 11.23
N LEU A 68 -13.23 6.74 10.68
CA LEU A 68 -13.28 6.97 9.24
C LEU A 68 -11.91 7.34 8.65
N ALA A 69 -11.12 8.20 9.33
CA ALA A 69 -9.81 8.62 8.83
C ALA A 69 -8.84 7.44 8.67
N SER A 70 -8.82 6.52 9.64
CA SER A 70 -8.06 5.27 9.56
C SER A 70 -8.60 4.31 8.50
N GLY A 71 -9.92 4.23 8.33
CA GLY A 71 -10.53 3.47 7.24
C GLY A 71 -10.12 3.98 5.86
N ALA A 72 -10.23 5.29 5.63
CA ALA A 72 -9.82 5.93 4.38
C ALA A 72 -8.32 5.77 4.12
N ALA A 73 -7.47 6.01 5.12
CA ALA A 73 -6.03 5.84 4.97
C ALA A 73 -5.63 4.40 4.64
N LEU A 74 -6.26 3.41 5.30
CA LEU A 74 -5.98 2.00 5.04
C LEU A 74 -6.47 1.57 3.64
N ALA A 75 -7.66 2.02 3.23
CA ALA A 75 -8.20 1.73 1.90
C ALA A 75 -7.34 2.31 0.78
N VAL A 76 -6.95 3.58 0.88
CA VAL A 76 -6.09 4.24 -0.11
C VAL A 76 -4.70 3.60 -0.13
N GLY A 77 -4.14 3.28 1.03
CA GLY A 77 -2.87 2.54 1.14
C GLY A 77 -2.94 1.18 0.45
N THR A 78 -3.96 0.37 0.72
CA THR A 78 -4.15 -0.94 0.08
C THR A 78 -4.34 -0.82 -1.43
N ALA A 79 -5.14 0.14 -1.91
CA ALA A 79 -5.36 0.35 -3.34
C ALA A 79 -4.05 0.74 -4.04
N HIS A 80 -3.32 1.72 -3.48
CA HIS A 80 -2.01 2.13 -4.00
C HIS A 80 -1.04 0.95 -4.04
N ASP A 81 -0.95 0.18 -2.95
CA ASP A 81 0.05 -0.86 -2.82
C ASP A 81 -0.20 -2.00 -3.80
N LEU A 82 -1.44 -2.49 -3.91
CA LEU A 82 -1.78 -3.55 -4.84
C LEU A 82 -1.54 -3.14 -6.30
N LEU A 83 -1.92 -1.91 -6.68
CA LEU A 83 -1.72 -1.40 -8.05
C LEU A 83 -0.24 -1.22 -8.39
N LEU A 84 0.54 -0.64 -7.48
CA LEU A 84 1.96 -0.39 -7.72
C LEU A 84 2.75 -1.69 -7.68
N THR A 85 2.43 -2.62 -6.78
CA THR A 85 3.04 -3.97 -6.78
C THR A 85 2.72 -4.70 -8.08
N TRP A 86 1.46 -4.70 -8.53
CA TRP A 86 1.09 -5.33 -9.81
C TRP A 86 1.92 -4.78 -10.97
N ALA A 87 2.03 -3.44 -11.07
CA ALA A 87 2.78 -2.79 -12.14
C ALA A 87 4.28 -3.09 -12.09
N LEU A 88 4.91 -2.98 -10.91
CA LEU A 88 6.34 -3.24 -10.74
C LEU A 88 6.68 -4.71 -10.99
N THR A 89 5.82 -5.63 -10.53
CA THR A 89 5.99 -7.06 -10.81
C THR A 89 5.81 -7.35 -12.29
N GLY A 90 4.86 -6.71 -12.98
CA GLY A 90 4.70 -6.81 -14.42
C GLY A 90 5.93 -6.33 -15.21
N LEU A 91 6.57 -5.23 -14.77
CA LEU A 91 7.82 -4.75 -15.38
C LEU A 91 8.98 -5.74 -15.18
N ILE A 92 9.11 -6.30 -13.98
CA ILE A 92 10.18 -7.28 -13.69
C ILE A 92 9.95 -8.60 -14.43
N ALA A 93 8.68 -8.95 -14.70
CA ALA A 93 8.33 -10.14 -15.46
C ALA A 93 8.92 -10.16 -16.88
N ILE A 94 9.20 -8.99 -17.47
CA ILE A 94 9.87 -8.87 -18.78
C ILE A 94 11.29 -9.47 -18.73
N ALA A 95 12.01 -9.28 -17.63
CA ALA A 95 13.39 -9.76 -17.45
C ALA A 95 13.46 -11.12 -16.75
N LEU A 96 12.50 -11.42 -15.88
CA LEU A 96 12.45 -12.62 -15.08
C LEU A 96 11.02 -13.20 -15.12
N PRO A 97 10.73 -14.20 -15.98
CA PRO A 97 9.40 -14.77 -16.13
C PRO A 97 8.82 -15.20 -14.78
N GLN A 98 7.67 -14.65 -14.44
CA GLN A 98 7.00 -14.87 -13.15
C GLN A 98 6.10 -16.10 -13.22
N SER A 99 5.97 -16.82 -12.11
CA SER A 99 5.15 -18.02 -12.03
C SER A 99 3.64 -17.70 -12.01
N ALA A 100 2.81 -18.68 -12.35
CA ALA A 100 1.34 -18.60 -12.31
C ALA A 100 0.76 -18.25 -10.92
N THR A 101 1.57 -18.30 -9.84
CA THR A 101 1.14 -17.93 -8.48
C THR A 101 1.02 -16.42 -8.24
N LEU A 102 1.27 -15.59 -9.25
CA LEU A 102 1.23 -14.12 -9.16
C LEU A 102 -0.03 -13.57 -8.44
N PRO A 103 -1.27 -14.03 -8.72
CA PRO A 103 -2.47 -13.55 -8.02
C PRO A 103 -2.41 -13.79 -6.51
N LEU A 104 -1.94 -14.96 -6.09
CA LEU A 104 -1.82 -15.32 -4.68
C LEU A 104 -0.77 -14.43 -3.99
N VAL A 105 0.38 -14.24 -4.64
CA VAL A 105 1.45 -13.39 -4.10
C VAL A 105 1.00 -11.93 -4.04
N LEU A 106 0.26 -11.44 -5.03
CA LEU A 106 -0.28 -10.08 -4.99
C LEU A 106 -1.24 -9.87 -3.80
N MET A 107 -2.09 -10.86 -3.52
CA MET A 107 -3.01 -10.82 -2.38
C MET A 107 -2.29 -10.86 -1.02
N THR A 108 -1.11 -11.50 -0.92
CA THR A 108 -0.27 -11.37 0.29
C THR A 108 0.25 -9.95 0.51
N GLY A 109 0.25 -9.10 -0.52
CA GLY A 109 0.56 -7.68 -0.41
C GLY A 109 -0.36 -6.92 0.56
N VAL A 110 -1.63 -7.36 0.72
CA VAL A 110 -2.55 -6.76 1.71
C VAL A 110 -2.02 -6.92 3.13
N ALA A 111 -1.47 -8.09 3.46
CA ALA A 111 -0.86 -8.33 4.76
C ALA A 111 0.36 -7.43 4.96
N CYS A 112 1.16 -7.20 3.92
CA CYS A 112 2.29 -6.27 3.95
C CYS A 112 1.81 -4.85 4.27
N THR A 113 0.77 -4.36 3.58
CA THR A 113 0.16 -3.06 3.88
C THR A 113 -0.29 -2.97 5.34
N TYR A 114 -0.91 -4.01 5.88
CA TYR A 114 -1.44 -4.01 7.25
C TYR A 114 -0.34 -3.96 8.31
N VAL A 115 0.70 -4.78 8.15
CA VAL A 115 1.86 -4.83 9.05
C VAL A 115 2.51 -3.44 9.18
N GLN A 116 2.48 -2.67 8.11
CA GLN A 116 3.18 -1.39 8.04
C GLN A 116 2.29 -0.18 8.37
N THR A 117 1.03 -0.23 7.97
CA THR A 117 0.08 0.88 8.11
C THR A 117 -0.60 0.89 9.48
N LEU A 118 -0.99 -0.27 10.01
CA LEU A 118 -1.78 -0.33 11.25
C LEU A 118 -1.05 0.20 12.48
N PRO A 119 0.22 -0.13 12.74
CA PRO A 119 0.94 0.41 13.89
C PRO A 119 1.04 1.94 13.84
N ARG A 120 1.28 2.51 12.65
CA ARG A 120 1.38 3.97 12.46
C ARG A 120 0.04 4.66 12.67
N LEU A 121 -1.06 4.06 12.21
CA LEU A 121 -2.40 4.56 12.51
C LEU A 121 -2.71 4.54 14.01
N ARG A 122 -2.26 3.52 14.75
CA ARG A 122 -2.42 3.46 16.21
C ARG A 122 -1.64 4.59 16.90
N VAL A 123 -0.38 4.79 16.51
CA VAL A 123 0.46 5.87 17.06
C VAL A 123 -0.11 7.25 16.73
N ALA A 124 -0.52 7.50 15.48
CA ALA A 124 -1.12 8.78 15.06
C ALA A 124 -2.35 9.14 15.91
N ARG A 125 -3.21 8.13 16.17
CA ARG A 125 -4.38 8.33 17.03
C ARG A 125 -4.02 8.57 18.49
N GLN A 126 -2.98 7.92 18.99
CA GLN A 126 -2.52 8.13 20.35
C GLN A 126 -2.01 9.56 20.51
N ILE A 127 -1.11 10.02 19.63
CA ILE A 127 -0.58 11.39 19.63
C ILE A 127 -1.71 12.40 19.53
N TYR A 128 -2.65 12.20 18.59
CA TYR A 128 -3.79 13.11 18.41
C TYR A 128 -4.72 13.20 19.63
N ARG A 129 -4.80 12.16 20.47
CA ARG A 129 -5.60 12.17 21.70
C ARG A 129 -4.89 12.85 22.85
N THR A 130 -3.56 12.78 22.90
CA THR A 130 -2.76 13.28 24.02
C THR A 130 -2.25 14.69 23.81
N THR A 131 -2.12 15.13 22.56
CA THR A 131 -1.53 16.42 22.21
C THR A 131 -2.62 17.45 21.91
N SER A 132 -2.53 18.62 22.55
CA SER A 132 -3.42 19.74 22.24
C SER A 132 -3.12 20.30 20.85
N LEU A 133 -4.16 20.73 20.15
CA LEU A 133 -4.01 21.35 18.83
C LEU A 133 -3.51 22.80 18.89
N ARG A 134 -3.39 23.35 20.10
CA ARG A 134 -2.64 24.59 20.32
C ARG A 134 -1.14 24.35 20.16
N ASP A 135 -0.69 23.13 20.47
CA ASP A 135 0.73 22.79 20.58
C ASP A 135 1.27 22.16 19.29
N ALA A 136 0.44 21.45 18.53
CA ALA A 136 0.82 20.87 17.25
C ALA A 136 -0.36 20.81 16.26
N SER A 137 -0.06 20.89 14.97
CA SER A 137 -1.04 20.69 13.90
C SER A 137 -1.33 19.19 13.66
N VAL A 138 -2.49 18.87 13.08
CA VAL A 138 -2.87 17.47 12.75
C VAL A 138 -1.87 16.85 11.77
N ASP A 139 -1.32 17.64 10.86
CA ASP A 139 -0.32 17.19 9.90
C ASP A 139 0.99 16.83 10.59
N GLU A 140 1.46 17.65 11.54
CA GLU A 140 2.67 17.35 12.33
C GLU A 140 2.51 16.09 13.17
N MET A 141 1.36 15.90 13.82
CA MET A 141 1.06 14.69 14.59
C MET A 141 1.07 13.43 13.71
N ALA A 142 0.53 13.54 12.49
CA ALA A 142 0.52 12.44 11.53
C ALA A 142 1.94 12.13 11.02
N GLN A 143 2.75 13.15 10.76
CA GLN A 143 4.16 12.98 10.35
C GLN A 143 5.01 12.38 11.47
N GLN A 144 4.80 12.79 12.72
CA GLN A 144 5.48 12.20 13.86
C GLN A 144 5.19 10.70 13.99
N ALA A 145 3.94 10.29 13.74
CA ALA A 145 3.58 8.87 13.67
C ALA A 145 4.18 8.14 12.46
N ALA A 146 4.40 8.83 11.34
CA ALA A 146 4.98 8.24 10.13
C ALA A 146 6.45 7.82 10.31
N VAL A 147 7.18 8.54 11.15
CA VAL A 147 8.59 8.26 11.47
C VAL A 147 8.72 7.15 12.52
N SER A 148 7.66 6.88 13.29
CA SER A 148 7.65 5.74 14.22
C SER A 148 7.70 4.42 13.44
N ALA A 149 8.83 3.72 13.56
CA ALA A 149 9.05 2.42 12.92
C ALA A 149 8.82 1.32 13.96
N PRO A 150 7.77 0.49 13.83
CA PRO A 150 7.56 -0.63 14.73
C PRO A 150 8.61 -1.73 14.46
N LEU A 151 9.08 -2.41 15.52
CA LEU A 151 10.04 -3.54 15.41
C LEU A 151 9.60 -4.60 14.39
N ALA A 152 8.29 -4.88 14.35
CA ALA A 152 7.69 -5.85 13.42
C ALA A 152 7.99 -5.54 11.94
N GLN A 153 8.16 -4.27 11.57
CA GLN A 153 8.52 -3.86 10.21
C GLN A 153 9.94 -4.31 9.85
N TRP A 154 10.89 -4.13 10.78
CA TRP A 154 12.27 -4.56 10.58
C TRP A 154 12.37 -6.08 10.51
N VAL A 155 11.62 -6.79 11.38
CA VAL A 155 11.53 -8.25 11.35
C VAL A 155 11.00 -8.75 10.01
N ALA A 156 9.90 -8.17 9.50
CA ALA A 156 9.34 -8.54 8.20
C ALA A 156 10.33 -8.32 7.04
N LEU A 157 11.08 -7.22 7.07
CA LEU A 157 12.08 -6.91 6.04
C LEU A 157 13.28 -7.87 6.10
N VAL A 158 13.77 -8.19 7.30
CA VAL A 158 14.85 -9.17 7.49
C VAL A 158 14.41 -10.55 7.01
N ILE A 159 13.21 -10.99 7.37
CA ILE A 159 12.66 -12.27 6.90
C ILE A 159 12.57 -12.30 5.37
N ALA A 160 12.09 -11.23 4.74
CA ALA A 160 12.01 -11.15 3.27
C ALA A 160 13.39 -11.25 2.60
N VAL A 161 14.42 -10.60 3.17
CA VAL A 161 15.81 -10.72 2.70
C VAL A 161 16.32 -12.15 2.86
N LEU A 162 16.05 -12.79 4.00
CA LEU A 162 16.44 -14.20 4.21
C LEU A 162 15.79 -15.14 3.21
N PHE A 163 14.50 -14.93 2.87
CA PHE A 163 13.82 -15.69 1.82
C PHE A 163 14.45 -15.47 0.43
N MET A 164 14.84 -14.24 0.09
CA MET A 164 15.58 -13.97 -1.15
C MET A 164 16.91 -14.72 -1.19
N VAL A 165 17.69 -14.65 -0.11
CA VAL A 165 18.98 -15.37 0.00
C VAL A 165 18.76 -16.87 -0.12
N ALA A 166 17.77 -17.43 0.58
CA ALA A 166 17.45 -18.84 0.50
C ALA A 166 17.06 -19.26 -0.94
N ALA A 167 16.28 -18.45 -1.66
CA ALA A 167 15.90 -18.72 -3.05
C ALA A 167 17.11 -18.72 -4.00
N VAL A 168 18.09 -17.82 -3.80
CA VAL A 168 19.34 -17.82 -4.58
C VAL A 168 20.17 -19.07 -4.30
N VAL A 169 20.32 -19.43 -3.02
CA VAL A 169 21.18 -20.53 -2.59
C VAL A 169 20.60 -21.90 -2.98
N SER A 170 19.28 -22.06 -2.96
CA SER A 170 18.61 -23.36 -3.10
C SER A 170 18.29 -23.81 -4.53
N GLY A 171 18.15 -22.92 -5.52
CA GLY A 171 17.70 -23.42 -6.83
C GLY A 171 17.71 -22.46 -8.02
N ASN A 172 18.83 -21.76 -8.22
CA ASN A 172 19.11 -20.99 -9.43
C ASN A 172 18.31 -19.66 -9.52
N ILE A 173 18.76 -18.73 -10.37
CA ILE A 173 18.22 -17.37 -10.54
C ILE A 173 16.72 -17.35 -10.90
N ARG A 174 16.19 -18.46 -11.42
CA ARG A 174 14.76 -18.62 -11.73
C ARG A 174 13.90 -18.74 -10.47
N MET A 175 14.42 -19.27 -9.36
CA MET A 175 13.68 -19.32 -8.09
C MET A 175 13.55 -17.95 -7.43
N LEU A 176 14.35 -16.96 -7.82
CA LEU A 176 14.16 -15.56 -7.40
C LEU A 176 12.83 -14.97 -7.88
N ALA A 177 12.24 -15.50 -8.96
CA ALA A 177 10.99 -14.97 -9.48
C ALA A 177 9.86 -15.08 -8.45
N SER A 178 9.86 -16.12 -7.60
CA SER A 178 8.80 -16.36 -6.62
C SER A 178 8.74 -15.34 -5.46
N PRO A 179 9.85 -15.02 -4.76
CA PRO A 179 9.83 -14.05 -3.66
C PRO A 179 9.80 -12.57 -4.09
N VAL A 180 10.20 -12.25 -5.32
CA VAL A 180 10.30 -10.87 -5.81
C VAL A 180 9.02 -10.03 -5.61
N PRO A 181 7.81 -10.51 -5.93
CA PRO A 181 6.59 -9.71 -5.75
C PRO A 181 6.28 -9.41 -4.27
N ILE A 182 6.67 -10.30 -3.35
CA ILE A 182 6.54 -10.06 -1.89
C ILE A 182 7.48 -8.93 -1.45
N VAL A 183 8.72 -8.96 -1.92
CA VAL A 183 9.70 -7.90 -1.61
C VAL A 183 9.22 -6.56 -2.15
N ILE A 184 8.71 -6.54 -3.38
CA ILE A 184 8.11 -5.34 -3.97
C ILE A 184 6.93 -4.86 -3.12
N ALA A 185 6.02 -5.75 -2.73
CA ALA A 185 4.88 -5.40 -1.88
C ALA A 185 5.32 -4.81 -0.53
N LEU A 186 6.36 -5.36 0.09
CA LEU A 186 6.92 -4.83 1.34
C LEU A 186 7.53 -3.43 1.16
N LEU A 187 8.29 -3.20 0.09
CA LEU A 187 8.90 -1.90 -0.17
C LEU A 187 7.86 -0.83 -0.53
N VAL A 188 6.89 -1.20 -1.36
CA VAL A 188 5.77 -0.34 -1.76
C VAL A 188 4.93 0.04 -0.55
N SER A 189 4.53 -0.93 0.27
CA SER A 189 3.77 -0.66 1.50
C SER A 189 4.57 0.17 2.51
N LEU A 190 5.90 0.10 2.49
CA LEU A 190 6.75 0.92 3.36
C LEU A 190 6.72 2.37 2.97
N TYR A 191 6.87 2.60 1.68
CA TYR A 191 6.74 3.92 1.11
C TYR A 191 5.35 4.50 1.35
N SER A 192 4.30 3.75 1.01
CA SER A 192 2.90 4.15 1.19
C SER A 192 2.57 4.47 2.65
N ALA A 193 3.00 3.63 3.59
CA ALA A 193 2.74 3.86 4.99
C ALA A 193 3.49 5.08 5.56
N ARG A 194 4.54 5.60 4.90
CA ARG A 194 5.28 6.81 5.31
C ARG A 194 4.78 8.06 4.60
N ALA A 195 4.37 7.95 3.34
CA ALA A 195 4.00 9.10 2.52
C ALA A 195 2.47 9.29 2.43
N ILE A 196 1.72 8.22 2.21
CA ILE A 196 0.29 8.24 1.88
C ILE A 196 -0.56 8.16 3.15
N THR A 197 -0.30 7.17 4.00
CA THR A 197 -1.07 6.96 5.25
C THR A 197 -1.18 8.22 6.12
N PRO A 198 -0.09 8.92 6.49
CA PRO A 198 -0.22 10.12 7.33
C PRO A 198 -0.95 11.26 6.61
N PHE A 199 -0.77 11.40 5.29
CA PHE A 199 -1.43 12.43 4.50
C PHE A 199 -2.95 12.22 4.41
N VAL A 200 -3.39 11.01 4.06
CA VAL A 200 -4.83 10.70 3.95
C VAL A 200 -5.48 10.79 5.33
N TRP A 201 -4.81 10.30 6.36
CA TRP A 201 -5.32 10.33 7.71
C TRP A 201 -5.49 11.77 8.24
N SER A 202 -4.48 12.63 8.06
CA SER A 202 -4.55 14.03 8.50
C SER A 202 -5.60 14.82 7.73
N TYR A 203 -5.70 14.61 6.42
CA TYR A 203 -6.70 15.23 5.57
C TYR A 203 -8.12 14.92 6.05
N VAL A 204 -8.48 13.64 6.17
CA VAL A 204 -9.84 13.24 6.58
C VAL A 204 -10.14 13.67 8.01
N THR A 205 -9.14 13.67 8.89
CA THR A 205 -9.28 14.15 10.27
C THR A 205 -9.55 15.66 10.32
N ALA A 206 -8.87 16.45 9.50
CA ALA A 206 -9.06 17.89 9.40
C ALA A 206 -10.43 18.27 8.81
N THR A 207 -10.92 17.56 7.78
CA THR A 207 -12.20 17.87 7.13
C THR A 207 -13.42 17.60 8.02
N ARG A 208 -13.31 16.68 9.00
CA ARG A 208 -14.43 16.31 9.87
C ARG A 208 -14.67 17.24 11.05
N ARG A 209 -13.89 18.31 11.21
CA ARG A 209 -14.17 19.28 12.28
C ARG A 209 -15.31 20.21 11.89
N PRO A 210 -16.39 20.29 12.70
CA PRO A 210 -17.30 21.41 12.56
C PRO A 210 -16.49 22.69 12.78
N ALA A 211 -16.68 23.67 11.91
CA ALA A 211 -16.20 25.02 12.12
C ALA A 211 -16.78 25.52 13.43
N ARG A 212 -16.07 25.31 14.55
CA ARG A 212 -16.48 25.90 15.82
C ARG A 212 -16.30 27.39 15.62
N ARG A 213 -17.45 28.07 15.52
CA ARG A 213 -17.63 29.50 15.32
C ARG A 213 -16.50 30.25 16.03
N ARG A 214 -15.81 31.09 15.26
CA ARG A 214 -15.24 32.33 15.80
C ARG A 214 -16.42 33.06 16.43
N ALA A 215 -16.56 32.96 17.74
CA ALA A 215 -17.44 33.75 18.57
C ALA A 215 -16.54 34.34 19.66
#